data_AF-A0A105UXN3-F1
#
_entry.id   AF-A0A105UXN3-F1
#
_cell.length_a   1.000
_cell.length_b   1.000
_cell.length_c   1.000
_cell.angle_alpha   90.00
_cell.angle_beta   90.00
_cell.angle_gamma   90.00
#
_symmetry.space_group_name_H-M   'P 1'
#
loop_
_entity.id
_entity.type
_entity.pdbx_description
1 polymer ?
#
loop_
_entity_poly.entity_id
_entity_poly.type
_entity_poly.pdbx_seq_one_letter_code
_entity_poly.pdbx_strand_id
1 'polypeptide(L)'
;MESTTIVQFISQHFASGTLLRLRNEDLDAAIFLDLIDTYGLGEGETECLAHALASNDLVVCSDDRKARGVVAALLGRQRLTGTIGLLLRCFRSGISSTDEIARSHQMMVDAGAFLPPLSARDLGVRTAGETTNPGSAGL
;
A
#
# COMPACT_ATOMS: atom_id res chain seq x y z
N MET A 1 17.09 10.54 -18.67
CA MET A 1 16.77 9.97 -17.35
C MET A 1 17.92 9.06 -17.01
N GLU A 2 18.78 9.45 -16.08
CA GLU A 2 19.88 8.59 -15.62
C GLU A 2 19.27 7.30 -15.06
N SER A 3 19.64 6.16 -15.64
CA SER A 3 19.08 4.86 -15.23
C SER A 3 19.82 4.41 -13.98
N THR A 4 19.33 4.82 -12.81
CA THR A 4 19.80 4.27 -11.53
C THR A 4 19.36 2.81 -11.43
N THR A 5 20.31 1.90 -11.22
CA THR A 5 20.00 0.49 -10.97
C THR A 5 19.23 0.35 -9.64
N ILE A 6 18.44 -0.72 -9.50
CA ILE A 6 17.74 -1.00 -8.23
C ILE A 6 18.72 -1.11 -7.05
N VAL A 7 19.92 -1.64 -7.29
CA VAL A 7 20.98 -1.74 -6.28
C VAL A 7 21.43 -0.37 -5.80
N GLN A 8 21.69 0.56 -6.73
CA GLN A 8 22.08 1.93 -6.37
C GLN A 8 20.94 2.64 -5.63
N PHE A 9 19.70 2.48 -6.08
CA PHE A 9 18.52 3.05 -5.41
C PHE A 9 18.42 2.57 -3.96
N ILE A 10 18.40 1.25 -3.75
CA ILE A 10 18.32 0.67 -2.40
C ILE A 10 19.51 1.13 -1.55
N SER A 11 20.73 1.09 -2.09
CA SER A 11 21.93 1.48 -1.33
C SER A 11 21.88 2.93 -0.88
N GLN A 12 21.47 3.85 -1.77
CA GLN A 12 21.34 5.27 -1.46
C GLN A 12 20.28 5.50 -0.38
N HIS A 13 19.10 4.92 -0.53
CA HIS A 13 18.00 5.12 0.42
C HIS A 13 18.25 4.44 1.77
N PHE A 14 18.96 3.32 1.79
CA PHE A 14 19.41 2.66 3.01
C PHE A 14 20.46 3.51 3.74
N ALA A 15 21.48 4.00 3.02
CA ALA A 15 22.51 4.87 3.60
C ALA A 15 21.94 6.20 4.11
N SER A 16 20.89 6.72 3.47
CA SER A 16 20.23 7.95 3.89
C SER A 16 19.22 7.75 5.04
N GLY A 17 18.97 6.51 5.48
CA GLY A 17 17.97 6.17 6.49
C GLY A 17 16.50 6.30 6.05
N THR A 18 16.24 6.50 4.76
CA THR A 18 14.86 6.57 4.23
C THR A 18 14.28 5.19 3.92
N LEU A 19 15.14 4.19 3.74
CA LEU A 19 14.78 2.78 3.69
C LEU A 19 15.44 2.08 4.88
N LEU A 20 14.63 1.39 5.68
CA LEU A 20 15.08 0.66 6.85
C LEU A 20 14.87 -0.82 6.63
N ARG A 21 15.80 -1.62 7.16
CA ARG A 21 15.65 -3.08 7.21
C ARG A 21 14.93 -3.43 8.51
N LEU A 22 13.81 -4.13 8.40
CA LEU A 22 13.22 -4.84 9.53
C LEU A 22 14.15 -6.00 9.90
N ARG A 23 14.49 -6.10 11.18
CA ARG A 23 15.45 -7.07 11.69
C ARG A 23 14.72 -8.08 12.55
N ASN A 24 15.01 -9.36 12.35
CA ASN A 24 14.38 -10.45 13.08
C ASN A 24 14.69 -10.37 14.59
N GLU A 25 15.84 -9.79 14.96
CA GLU A 25 16.22 -9.58 16.35
C GLU A 25 15.34 -8.53 17.07
N ASP A 26 14.64 -7.67 16.33
CA ASP A 26 13.69 -6.71 16.88
C ASP A 26 12.28 -7.29 17.06
N LEU A 27 12.08 -8.56 16.66
CA LEU A 27 10.79 -9.23 16.71
C LEU A 27 10.67 -10.14 17.93
N ASP A 28 9.56 -10.02 18.65
CA ASP A 28 9.24 -10.99 19.69
C ASP A 28 8.80 -12.31 19.03
N ALA A 29 9.61 -13.35 19.22
CA ALA A 29 9.37 -14.68 18.67
C ALA A 29 8.04 -15.29 19.15
N ALA A 30 7.60 -15.01 20.39
CA ALA A 30 6.33 -15.52 20.88
C ALA A 30 5.15 -14.88 20.16
N ILE A 31 5.23 -13.57 19.89
CA ILE A 31 4.20 -12.86 19.10
C ILE A 31 4.15 -13.42 17.68
N PHE A 32 5.30 -13.62 17.03
CA PHE A 32 5.34 -14.18 15.68
C PHE A 32 4.70 -15.58 15.62
N LEU A 33 5.07 -16.47 16.54
CA LEU A 33 4.55 -17.84 16.59
C LEU A 33 3.03 -17.87 16.84
N ASP A 34 2.54 -17.02 17.76
CA ASP A 34 1.09 -16.91 18.00
C ASP A 34 0.33 -16.41 16.76
N LEU A 35 0.88 -15.42 16.05
CA LEU A 35 0.26 -14.88 14.83
C LEU A 35 0.23 -15.90 13.70
N ILE A 36 1.33 -16.63 13.46
CA ILE A 36 1.40 -17.59 12.36
C ILE A 36 0.47 -18.78 12.62
N ASP A 37 0.38 -19.27 13.87
CA ASP A 37 -0.49 -20.38 14.24
C ASP A 37 -1.97 -19.95 14.22
N THR A 38 -2.28 -18.74 14.71
CA THR A 38 -3.66 -18.24 14.79
C THR A 38 -4.24 -17.91 13.42
N TYR A 39 -3.46 -17.21 12.58
CA TYR A 39 -3.98 -16.68 11.32
C TYR A 39 -3.54 -17.48 10.10
N GLY A 40 -2.50 -18.32 10.21
CA GLY A 40 -1.98 -19.12 9.10
C GLY A 40 -1.55 -18.26 7.91
N LEU A 41 -0.92 -17.11 8.17
CA LEU A 41 -0.33 -16.27 7.13
C LEU A 41 1.03 -16.85 6.69
N GLY A 42 1.52 -16.43 5.52
CA GLY A 42 2.90 -16.74 5.14
C GLY A 42 3.90 -16.02 6.04
N GLU A 43 5.07 -16.60 6.25
CA GLU A 43 6.08 -16.10 7.20
C GLU A 43 6.40 -14.62 7.03
N GLY A 44 6.62 -14.14 5.80
CA GLY A 44 6.93 -12.73 5.53
C GLY A 44 5.76 -11.78 5.87
N GLU A 45 4.52 -12.18 5.61
CA GLU A 45 3.35 -11.37 5.96
C GLU A 45 3.12 -11.36 7.47
N THR A 46 3.37 -12.48 8.14
CA THR A 46 3.37 -12.57 9.61
C THR A 46 4.43 -11.65 10.21
N GLU A 47 5.65 -11.65 9.67
CA GLU A 47 6.76 -10.78 10.11
C GLU A 47 6.37 -9.30 9.99
N CYS A 48 5.82 -8.89 8.83
CA CYS A 48 5.36 -7.52 8.62
C CYS A 48 4.25 -7.11 9.61
N LEU A 49 3.27 -7.99 9.85
CA LEU A 49 2.21 -7.75 10.83
C LEU A 49 2.77 -7.63 12.25
N ALA A 50 3.67 -8.52 12.65
CA ALA A 50 4.26 -8.55 13.98
C ALA A 50 5.06 -7.27 14.26
N HIS A 51 5.91 -6.82 13.32
CA HIS A 51 6.60 -5.54 13.42
C HIS A 51 5.62 -4.36 13.49
N ALA A 52 4.54 -4.40 12.71
CA ALA A 52 3.53 -3.34 12.73
C ALA A 52 2.70 -3.35 14.02
N LEU A 53 2.51 -4.47 14.70
CA LEU A 53 1.87 -4.52 16.02
C LEU A 53 2.78 -3.93 17.12
N ALA A 54 4.09 -4.15 17.03
CA ALA A 54 5.06 -3.62 17.98
C ALA A 54 5.29 -2.09 17.87
N SER A 55 4.83 -1.47 16.77
CA SER A 55 4.94 -0.03 16.53
C SER A 55 3.56 0.61 16.35
N ASN A 56 3.37 1.83 16.83
CA ASN A 56 2.13 2.57 16.60
C ASN A 56 2.08 3.28 15.24
N ASP A 57 3.21 3.39 14.54
CA ASP A 57 3.35 4.30 13.40
C ASP A 57 3.48 3.59 12.05
N LEU A 58 3.67 2.27 12.05
CA LEU A 58 3.86 1.52 10.81
C LEU A 58 2.54 1.25 10.07
N VAL A 59 2.60 1.34 8.75
CA VAL A 59 1.51 0.92 7.85
C VAL A 59 1.98 -0.33 7.13
N VAL A 60 1.16 -1.38 7.13
CA VAL A 60 1.45 -2.61 6.38
C VAL A 60 1.02 -2.42 4.94
N CYS A 61 1.90 -2.78 4.00
CA CYS A 61 1.59 -2.79 2.57
C CYS A 61 1.56 -4.24 2.08
N SER A 62 0.36 -4.73 1.75
CA SER A 62 0.20 -6.08 1.19
C SER A 62 -0.95 -6.11 0.19
N ASP A 63 -0.78 -6.88 -0.87
CA ASP A 63 -1.82 -7.20 -1.84
C ASP A 63 -2.45 -8.58 -1.57
N ASP A 64 -1.92 -9.37 -0.62
CA ASP A 64 -2.48 -10.67 -0.27
C ASP A 64 -3.86 -10.52 0.41
N ARG A 65 -4.86 -11.21 -0.13
CA ARG A 65 -6.25 -11.07 0.34
C ARG A 65 -6.39 -11.47 1.82
N LYS A 66 -5.71 -12.53 2.25
CA LYS A 66 -5.82 -13.05 3.61
C LYS A 66 -5.11 -12.13 4.60
N ALA A 67 -3.87 -11.75 4.31
CA ALA A 67 -3.08 -10.81 5.11
C ALA A 67 -3.81 -9.48 5.28
N ARG A 68 -4.38 -8.91 4.20
CA ARG A 68 -5.19 -7.69 4.27
C ARG A 68 -6.36 -7.79 5.23
N GLY A 69 -7.05 -8.94 5.26
CA GLY A 69 -8.16 -9.18 6.19
C GLY A 69 -7.70 -9.16 7.64
N VAL A 70 -6.62 -9.87 7.95
CA VAL A 70 -6.05 -9.97 9.30
C VAL A 70 -5.49 -8.61 9.77
N VAL A 71 -4.69 -7.95 8.94
CA VAL A 71 -4.14 -6.63 9.24
C VAL A 71 -5.24 -5.61 9.49
N ALA A 72 -6.28 -5.58 8.65
CA ALA A 72 -7.40 -4.65 8.85
C ALA A 72 -8.16 -4.92 10.15
N ALA A 73 -8.27 -6.18 10.57
CA ALA A 73 -8.93 -6.55 11.82
C ALA A 73 -8.11 -6.17 13.05
N LEU A 74 -6.78 -6.33 13.01
CA LEU A 74 -5.91 -6.10 14.16
C LEU A 74 -5.40 -4.67 14.28
N LEU A 75 -5.01 -4.04 13.16
CA LEU A 75 -4.42 -2.70 13.13
C LEU A 75 -5.39 -1.61 12.67
N GLY A 76 -6.52 -2.01 12.08
CA GLY A 76 -7.47 -1.10 11.44
C GLY A 76 -7.10 -0.76 9.99
N ARG A 77 -8.11 -0.40 9.19
CA ARG A 77 -7.96 -0.14 7.74
C ARG A 77 -7.03 1.03 7.42
N GLN A 78 -6.89 1.99 8.33
CA GLN A 78 -6.02 3.15 8.18
C GLN A 78 -4.52 2.80 8.23
N ARG A 79 -4.17 1.63 8.81
CA ARG A 79 -2.79 1.11 8.88
C ARG A 79 -2.53 0.01 7.84
N LEU A 80 -3.37 -0.06 6.82
CA LEU A 80 -3.25 -1.00 5.70
C LEU A 80 -3.28 -0.26 4.37
N THR A 81 -2.32 -0.57 3.51
CA THR A 81 -2.34 -0.20 2.10
C THR A 81 -1.97 -1.40 1.23
N GLY A 82 -1.98 -1.22 -0.08
CA GLY A 82 -1.46 -2.16 -1.07
C GLY A 82 -0.98 -1.37 -2.28
N THR A 83 -0.65 -2.05 -3.38
CA THR A 83 -0.15 -1.42 -4.60
C THR A 83 -1.08 -0.32 -5.11
N ILE A 84 -2.39 -0.58 -5.13
CA ILE A 84 -3.39 0.41 -5.55
C ILE A 84 -3.43 1.63 -4.61
N GLY A 85 -3.34 1.40 -3.30
CA GLY A 85 -3.29 2.49 -2.34
C GLY A 85 -2.05 3.37 -2.53
N LEU A 86 -0.90 2.76 -2.86
CA LEU A 86 0.33 3.49 -3.19
C LEU A 86 0.17 4.33 -4.47
N LEU A 87 -0.37 3.75 -5.53
CA LEU A 87 -0.65 4.47 -6.79
C LEU A 87 -1.55 5.70 -6.55
N LEU A 88 -2.65 5.52 -5.81
CA LEU A 88 -3.56 6.62 -5.49
C LEU A 88 -2.89 7.69 -4.61
N ARG A 89 -1.95 7.32 -3.73
CA ARG A 89 -1.17 8.29 -2.95
C ARG A 89 -0.22 9.07 -3.86
N CYS A 90 0.49 8.42 -4.77
CA CYS A 90 1.34 9.11 -5.75
C CYS A 90 0.54 10.12 -6.58
N PHE A 91 -0.64 9.72 -7.05
CA PHE A 91 -1.55 10.61 -7.76
C PHE A 91 -1.98 11.82 -6.92
N ARG A 92 -2.51 11.57 -5.71
CA ARG A 92 -3.00 12.64 -4.82
C ARG A 92 -1.90 13.59 -4.36
N SER A 93 -0.65 13.12 -4.31
CA SER A 93 0.52 13.93 -4.00
C SER A 93 1.12 14.65 -5.21
N GLY A 94 0.53 14.52 -6.41
CA GLY A 94 1.04 15.14 -7.64
C GLY A 94 2.33 14.52 -8.18
N ILE A 95 2.73 13.35 -7.67
CA ILE A 95 3.93 12.62 -8.13
C ILE A 95 3.68 11.94 -9.48
N SER A 96 2.43 11.55 -9.74
CA SER A 96 2.04 10.88 -10.98
C SER A 96 0.74 11.47 -11.51
N SER A 97 0.66 11.59 -12.84
CA SER A 97 -0.55 11.95 -13.57
C SER A 97 -1.52 10.77 -13.72
N THR A 98 -2.77 11.07 -14.07
CA THR A 98 -3.80 10.06 -14.39
C THR A 98 -3.30 9.04 -15.43
N ASP A 99 -2.60 9.52 -16.47
CA ASP A 99 -2.10 8.66 -17.56
C ASP A 99 -0.97 7.73 -17.09
N GLU A 100 -0.08 8.22 -16.22
CA GLU A 100 1.00 7.39 -15.65
C GLU A 100 0.46 6.32 -14.71
N ILE A 101 -0.58 6.64 -13.93
CA ILE A 101 -1.25 5.67 -13.07
C ILE A 101 -1.96 4.59 -13.90
N ALA A 102 -2.72 5.00 -14.92
CA ALA A 102 -3.41 4.07 -15.80
C ALA A 102 -2.42 3.14 -16.52
N ARG A 103 -1.31 3.70 -17.03
CA ARG A 103 -0.25 2.91 -17.67
C ARG A 103 0.40 1.93 -16.70
N SER A 104 0.74 2.37 -15.49
CA SER A 104 1.36 1.52 -14.48
C SER A 104 0.42 0.40 -14.04
N HIS A 105 -0.87 0.69 -13.87
CA HIS A 105 -1.89 -0.31 -13.56
C HIS A 105 -1.99 -1.37 -14.66
N GLN A 106 -2.08 -0.94 -15.92
CA GLN A 106 -2.15 -1.86 -17.06
C GLN A 106 -0.89 -2.72 -17.16
N MET A 107 0.31 -2.15 -17.00
CA MET A 107 1.57 -2.90 -17.01
C MET A 107 1.61 -4.01 -15.96
N MET A 108 1.09 -3.74 -14.74
CA MET A 108 1.03 -4.76 -13.69
C MET A 108 0.03 -5.86 -14.01
N VAL A 109 -1.14 -5.50 -14.55
CA VAL A 109 -2.15 -6.50 -15.00
C VAL A 109 -1.58 -7.37 -16.11
N ASP A 110 -0.90 -6.78 -17.09
CA ASP A 110 -0.26 -7.49 -18.20
C ASP A 110 0.87 -8.43 -17.71
N ALA A 111 1.54 -8.07 -16.62
CA ALA A 111 2.52 -8.90 -15.93
C ALA A 111 1.89 -9.99 -15.04
N GLY A 112 0.55 -10.10 -15.00
CA GLY A 112 -0.19 -11.13 -14.27
C GLY A 112 -0.64 -10.73 -12.87
N ALA A 113 -0.51 -9.46 -12.47
CA ALA A 113 -1.00 -9.01 -11.17
C ALA A 113 -2.53 -9.02 -11.12
N PHE A 114 -3.09 -9.60 -10.05
CA PHE A 114 -4.54 -9.61 -9.82
C PHE A 114 -4.97 -8.35 -9.07
N LEU A 115 -5.08 -7.23 -9.79
CA LEU A 115 -5.42 -5.92 -9.23
C LEU A 115 -6.91 -5.58 -9.43
N PRO A 116 -7.56 -4.90 -8.47
CA PRO A 116 -8.89 -4.35 -8.71
C PRO A 116 -8.81 -3.26 -9.78
N PRO A 117 -9.90 -3.06 -10.57
CA PRO A 117 -9.95 -2.00 -11.55
C PRO A 117 -9.87 -0.62 -10.87
N LEU A 118 -9.13 0.31 -11.48
CA LEU A 118 -9.12 1.72 -11.09
C LEU A 118 -10.21 2.48 -11.86
N SER A 119 -11.07 3.20 -11.15
CA SER A 119 -12.13 4.01 -11.78
C SER A 119 -11.77 5.50 -11.83
N ALA A 120 -12.46 6.24 -12.70
CA ALA A 120 -12.37 7.71 -12.74
C ALA A 120 -12.70 8.35 -11.38
N ARG A 121 -13.62 7.74 -10.63
CA ARG A 121 -13.98 8.18 -9.27
C ARG A 121 -12.80 8.08 -8.30
N ASP A 122 -12.01 7.00 -8.38
CA ASP A 122 -10.85 6.80 -7.50
C ASP A 122 -9.77 7.87 -7.73
N LEU A 123 -9.65 8.33 -8.98
CA LEU A 123 -8.74 9.37 -9.44
C LEU A 123 -9.32 10.78 -9.33
N GLY A 124 -10.52 10.94 -8.76
CA GLY A 124 -11.18 12.25 -8.65
C GLY A 124 -11.46 12.94 -9.99
N VAL A 125 -11.42 12.19 -11.10
CA VAL A 125 -11.76 12.70 -12.43
C VAL A 125 -13.28 12.70 -12.54
N ARG A 126 -13.87 13.88 -12.64
CA ARG A 126 -15.30 14.01 -12.91
C ARG A 126 -15.58 13.42 -14.29
N THR A 127 -16.44 12.42 -14.35
CA THR A 127 -16.93 11.93 -15.64
C THR A 127 -17.85 13.00 -16.22
N ALA A 128 -17.74 13.26 -17.53
CA ALA A 128 -18.61 14.19 -18.23
C ALA A 128 -20.06 13.67 -18.12
N GLY A 129 -20.83 14.23 -17.18
CA GLY A 129 -22.18 13.76 -16.85
C GLY A 129 -22.64 14.05 -15.42
N GLU A 130 -21.73 14.34 -14.48
CA GLU A 130 -22.13 14.80 -13.14
C GLU A 130 -22.54 16.28 -13.18
N THR A 131 -23.80 16.52 -13.54
CA THR A 131 -24.45 17.82 -13.37
C THR A 131 -24.46 18.17 -11.89
N THR A 132 -23.75 19.22 -11.51
CA THR A 132 -23.94 19.87 -10.21
C THR A 132 -25.39 20.34 -10.14
N ASN A 133 -26.17 19.79 -9.21
CA ASN A 133 -27.44 20.38 -8.82
C ASN A 133 -27.10 21.61 -7.95
N PRO A 134 -27.38 22.87 -8.38
CA PRO A 134 -27.18 24.02 -7.55
C PRO A 134 -28.43 24.17 -6.66
N GLY A 135 -28.41 23.54 -5.48
CA GLY A 135 -29.40 23.74 -4.42
C GLY A 135 -28.88 23.05 -3.16
N SER A 136 -28.65 23.72 -2.04
CA SER A 136 -29.52 24.71 -1.41
C SER A 136 -28.72 25.78 -0.66
N ALA A 137 -29.00 27.05 -1.00
CA ALA A 137 -29.02 28.10 0.01
C ALA A 137 -30.29 27.90 0.88
N GLY A 138 -30.16 28.08 2.20
CA GLY A 138 -31.21 27.90 3.21
C GLY A 138 -30.95 26.64 4.04
N LEU A 139 -30.73 26.68 5.35
CA LEU A 139 -31.10 27.65 6.40
C LEU A 139 -29.90 27.97 7.30
#